data_AF-A0A3N4J594-F1
#
_entry.id   AF-A0A3N4J594-F1
#
_cell.length_a   1.000
_cell.length_b   1.000
_cell.length_c   1.000
_cell.angle_alpha   90.00
_cell.angle_beta   90.00
_cell.angle_gamma   90.00
#
_symmetry.space_group_name_H-M   'P 1'
#
loop_
_entity.id
_entity.type
_entity.pdbx_description
1 polymer ?
#
loop_
_entity_poly.entity_id
_entity_poly.type
_entity_poly.pdbx_seq_one_letter_code
_entity_poly.pdbx_strand_id
1 'polypeptide(L)'
;MAGRDIKRGGYAMTEWQHRDSFHIAILENPGLDPQVEYEVTKPGGGPGLVDLVITSPGHCVVTEWKTIKIDFLDLGDSLSLDEKAEALSKLGISGVLELKFHKWEKYKKGTIRDWIEKDVTAQFKSYVLSPEIRELAGSREFHAHLVLVVGSRKILVWEMDEKGDWIGQPVLA
;
A
#
# COMPACT_ATOMS: atom_id res chain seq x y z
N MET A 1 -18.27 -19.70 -15.81
CA MET A 1 -18.38 -18.68 -14.74
C MET A 1 -17.58 -19.19 -13.55
N ALA A 2 -16.45 -18.57 -13.24
CA ALA A 2 -15.72 -18.89 -12.01
C ALA A 2 -16.64 -18.56 -10.82
N GLY A 3 -16.79 -19.50 -9.88
CA GLY A 3 -17.53 -19.24 -8.65
C GLY A 3 -16.87 -18.06 -7.94
N ARG A 4 -17.66 -17.12 -7.42
CA ARG A 4 -17.10 -16.08 -6.56
C ARG A 4 -16.60 -16.76 -5.29
N ASP A 5 -15.30 -16.66 -5.00
CA ASP A 5 -14.70 -17.16 -3.76
C ASP A 5 -15.21 -16.43 -2.51
N ILE A 6 -15.90 -15.31 -2.71
CA ILE A 6 -16.54 -14.55 -1.63
C ILE A 6 -18.00 -15.00 -1.49
N LYS A 7 -18.26 -15.86 -0.48
CA LYS A 7 -19.62 -16.19 -0.05
C LYS A 7 -20.33 -14.91 0.41
N ARG A 8 -21.67 -14.84 0.26
CA ARG A 8 -22.50 -13.68 0.65
C ARG A 8 -22.24 -13.14 2.07
N GLY A 9 -21.74 -13.97 2.99
CA GLY A 9 -21.37 -13.59 4.36
C GLY A 9 -19.94 -13.06 4.55
N GLY A 10 -19.08 -13.07 3.54
CA GLY A 10 -17.69 -12.56 3.64
C GLY A 10 -17.61 -11.06 3.93
N TYR A 11 -18.63 -10.30 3.53
CA TYR A 11 -18.77 -8.87 3.86
C TYR A 11 -19.37 -8.60 5.25
N ALA A 12 -19.81 -9.65 5.96
CA ALA A 12 -20.34 -9.53 7.32
C ALA A 12 -19.28 -9.80 8.39
N MET A 13 -18.01 -9.99 7.97
CA MET A 13 -16.92 -10.15 8.91
C MET A 13 -16.68 -8.85 9.67
N THR A 14 -16.49 -8.96 10.97
CA THR A 14 -16.04 -7.85 11.82
C THR A 14 -14.59 -7.51 11.49
N GLU A 15 -14.12 -6.34 11.94
CA GLU A 15 -12.71 -5.96 11.83
C GLU A 15 -11.77 -7.01 12.42
N TRP A 16 -12.10 -7.56 13.60
CA TRP A 16 -11.29 -8.60 14.23
C TRP A 16 -11.26 -9.89 13.39
N GLN A 17 -12.36 -10.27 12.75
CA GLN A 17 -12.40 -11.43 11.85
C GLN A 17 -11.57 -11.21 10.59
N HIS A 18 -11.60 -10.00 10.02
CA HIS A 18 -10.74 -9.63 8.91
C HIS A 18 -9.26 -9.65 9.30
N ARG A 19 -8.92 -9.09 10.47
CA ARG A 19 -7.56 -9.12 11.03
C ARG A 19 -7.08 -10.54 11.24
N ASP A 20 -7.88 -11.39 11.87
CA ASP A 20 -7.51 -12.77 12.16
C ASP A 20 -7.36 -13.58 10.86
N SER A 21 -8.21 -13.32 9.86
CA SER A 21 -8.06 -13.92 8.53
C SER A 21 -6.74 -13.51 7.86
N PHE A 22 -6.36 -12.24 7.92
CA PHE A 22 -5.07 -11.77 7.42
C PHE A 22 -3.91 -12.43 8.17
N HIS A 23 -4.00 -12.47 9.51
CA HIS A 23 -2.99 -13.07 10.36
C HIS A 23 -2.77 -14.55 10.01
N ILE A 24 -3.84 -15.33 9.91
CA ILE A 24 -3.74 -16.77 9.61
C ILE A 24 -3.27 -17.01 8.16
N ALA A 25 -3.83 -16.28 7.20
CA ALA A 25 -3.59 -16.54 5.77
C ALA A 25 -2.20 -16.10 5.30
N ILE A 26 -1.63 -15.07 5.94
CA ILE A 26 -0.33 -14.50 5.56
C ILE A 26 0.71 -14.74 6.65
N LEU A 27 0.45 -14.29 7.89
CA LEU A 27 1.45 -14.25 8.96
C LEU A 27 1.76 -15.64 9.57
N GLU A 28 0.76 -16.51 9.69
CA GLU A 28 0.92 -17.87 10.22
C GLU A 28 1.00 -18.94 9.12
N ASN A 29 1.05 -18.53 7.85
CA ASN A 29 1.04 -19.47 6.74
C ASN A 29 2.41 -20.17 6.63
N PRO A 30 2.49 -21.51 6.80
CA PRO A 30 3.76 -22.22 6.82
C PRO A 30 4.46 -22.26 5.44
N GLY A 31 3.75 -21.89 4.36
CA GLY A 31 4.33 -21.76 3.03
C GLY A 31 5.01 -20.41 2.79
N LEU A 32 4.89 -19.47 3.74
CA LEU A 32 5.44 -18.13 3.67
C LEU A 32 6.38 -17.90 4.86
N ASP A 33 7.35 -17.00 4.68
CA ASP A 33 8.17 -16.46 5.76
C ASP A 33 7.97 -14.94 5.81
N PRO A 34 6.89 -14.48 6.47
CA PRO A 34 6.53 -13.08 6.59
C PRO A 34 7.27 -12.41 7.76
N GLN A 35 7.77 -11.21 7.51
CA GLN A 35 8.46 -10.36 8.47
C GLN A 35 7.77 -8.99 8.46
N VAL A 36 7.04 -8.67 9.52
CA VAL A 36 6.42 -7.35 9.72
C VAL A 36 7.46 -6.39 10.28
N GLU A 37 7.38 -5.11 9.90
CA GLU A 37 8.29 -4.07 10.39
C GLU A 37 9.77 -4.50 10.22
N TYR A 38 10.13 -4.91 9.01
CA TYR A 38 11.46 -5.42 8.70
C TYR A 38 12.48 -4.27 8.68
N GLU A 39 13.47 -4.35 9.57
CA GLU A 39 14.53 -3.34 9.69
C GLU A 39 15.51 -3.42 8.54
N VAL A 40 15.86 -2.25 7.99
CA VAL A 40 16.83 -2.12 6.89
C VAL A 40 17.76 -0.94 7.10
N THR A 41 18.93 -1.00 6.49
CA THR A 41 19.83 0.14 6.39
C THR A 41 19.60 0.86 5.06
N LYS A 42 19.12 2.11 5.12
CA LYS A 42 18.94 2.93 3.92
C LYS A 42 20.30 3.18 3.26
N PRO A 43 20.38 3.43 1.94
CA PRO A 43 21.64 3.74 1.25
C PRO A 43 22.45 4.92 1.84
N GLY A 44 21.80 5.82 2.61
CA GLY A 44 22.47 6.89 3.34
C GLY A 44 23.00 6.51 4.74
N GLY A 45 22.92 5.24 5.14
CA GLY A 45 23.39 4.72 6.43
C GLY A 45 22.41 4.86 7.61
N GLY A 46 21.25 5.50 7.40
CA GLY A 46 20.21 5.63 8.42
C GLY A 46 19.26 4.43 8.48
N PRO A 47 18.58 4.18 9.61
CA PRO A 47 17.64 3.08 9.74
C PRO A 47 16.37 3.31 8.91
N GLY A 48 15.79 2.21 8.43
CA GLY A 48 14.50 2.12 7.77
C GLY A 48 13.70 0.96 8.33
N LEU A 49 12.38 1.04 8.15
CA LEU A 49 11.45 0.01 8.56
C LEU A 49 10.50 -0.20 7.39
N VAL A 50 10.48 -1.42 6.88
CA VAL A 50 9.60 -1.83 5.79
C VAL A 50 8.39 -2.51 6.41
N ASP A 51 7.18 -2.11 6.01
CA ASP A 51 5.96 -2.56 6.71
C ASP A 51 5.80 -4.08 6.69
N LEU A 52 6.06 -4.74 5.56
CA LEU A 52 6.02 -6.19 5.45
C LEU A 52 6.89 -6.71 4.31
N VAL A 53 7.72 -7.70 4.63
CA VAL A 53 8.45 -8.54 3.67
C VAL A 53 7.88 -9.96 3.75
N ILE A 54 7.60 -10.58 2.62
CA ILE A 54 7.18 -11.98 2.54
C ILE A 54 8.16 -12.70 1.64
N THR A 55 8.80 -13.75 2.14
CA THR A 55 9.63 -14.61 1.31
C THR A 55 9.04 -16.01 1.17
N SER A 56 9.35 -16.64 0.04
CA SER A 56 9.12 -18.05 -0.25
C SER A 56 10.34 -18.58 -1.03
N PRO A 57 10.45 -19.89 -1.34
CA PRO A 57 11.58 -20.41 -2.10
C PRO A 57 11.82 -19.71 -3.45
N GLY A 58 10.74 -19.23 -4.10
CA GLY A 58 10.83 -18.60 -5.42
C GLY A 58 10.62 -17.09 -5.45
N HIS A 59 10.08 -16.48 -4.40
CA HIS A 59 9.65 -15.07 -4.43
C HIS A 59 10.11 -14.29 -3.20
N CYS A 60 10.41 -13.02 -3.40
CA CYS A 60 10.60 -12.02 -2.36
C CYS A 60 9.63 -10.87 -2.66
N VAL A 61 8.65 -10.67 -1.79
CA VAL A 61 7.66 -9.61 -1.92
C VAL A 61 7.89 -8.60 -0.81
N VAL A 62 8.06 -7.34 -1.20
CA VAL A 62 8.24 -6.21 -0.30
C VAL A 62 7.03 -5.31 -0.42
N THR A 63 6.40 -4.96 0.70
CA THR A 63 5.23 -4.07 0.69
C THR A 63 5.42 -2.90 1.63
N GLU A 64 5.07 -1.72 1.14
CA GLU A 64 4.96 -0.48 1.91
C GLU A 64 3.50 -0.02 1.89
N TRP A 65 2.97 0.34 3.06
CA TRP A 65 1.59 0.70 3.26
C TRP A 65 1.47 2.17 3.59
N LYS A 66 0.63 2.86 2.84
CA LYS A 66 0.29 4.26 3.10
C LYS A 66 -1.20 4.40 3.25
N THR A 67 -1.63 5.08 4.30
CA THR A 67 -3.05 5.39 4.53
C THR A 67 -3.29 6.90 4.43
N ILE A 68 -4.35 7.27 3.72
CA ILE A 68 -4.87 8.63 3.66
C ILE A 68 -6.28 8.62 4.22
N LYS A 69 -6.48 9.28 5.37
CA LYS A 69 -7.82 9.45 5.95
C LYS A 69 -8.66 10.36 5.05
N ILE A 70 -9.94 10.04 4.93
CA ILE A 70 -10.86 10.79 4.08
C ILE A 70 -11.00 12.27 4.51
N ASP A 71 -10.81 12.55 5.81
CA ASP A 71 -10.80 13.91 6.36
C ASP A 71 -9.67 14.80 5.82
N PHE A 72 -8.61 14.18 5.32
CA PHE A 72 -7.45 14.87 4.76
C PHE A 72 -7.54 15.03 3.25
N LEU A 73 -8.65 14.65 2.63
CA LEU A 73 -8.89 14.83 1.20
C LEU A 73 -9.85 15.98 0.95
N ASP A 74 -9.53 16.79 -0.05
CA ASP A 74 -10.42 17.82 -0.57
C ASP A 74 -11.44 17.19 -1.53
N LEU A 75 -12.52 16.68 -0.93
CA LEU A 75 -13.68 16.13 -1.63
C LEU A 75 -14.89 17.09 -1.57
N GLY A 76 -14.70 18.29 -1.02
CA GLY A 76 -15.76 19.26 -0.71
C GLY A 76 -15.92 19.50 0.80
N ASP A 77 -15.73 20.75 1.23
CA ASP A 77 -15.72 21.17 2.65
C ASP A 77 -17.08 20.96 3.35
N SER A 78 -18.18 20.97 2.62
CA SER A 78 -19.55 20.87 3.16
C SER A 78 -20.11 19.45 3.17
N LEU A 79 -19.40 18.46 2.62
CA LEU A 79 -19.90 17.09 2.54
C LEU A 79 -19.74 16.38 3.88
N SER A 80 -20.77 15.62 4.25
CA SER A 80 -20.67 14.62 5.32
C SER A 80 -19.67 13.52 4.96
N LEU A 81 -19.24 12.74 5.95
CA LEU A 81 -18.30 11.61 5.73
C LEU A 81 -18.85 10.59 4.73
N ASP A 82 -20.15 10.30 4.79
CA ASP A 82 -20.80 9.35 3.89
C ASP A 82 -20.84 9.88 2.45
N GLU A 83 -21.15 11.17 2.27
CA GLU A 83 -21.13 11.81 0.96
C GLU A 83 -19.71 11.88 0.38
N LYS A 84 -18.69 12.16 1.21
CA LYS A 84 -17.28 12.10 0.78
C LYS A 84 -16.91 10.69 0.34
N ALA A 85 -17.31 9.68 1.11
CA ALA A 85 -17.02 8.28 0.79
C ALA A 85 -17.70 7.87 -0.53
N GLU A 86 -18.93 8.32 -0.76
CA GLU A 86 -19.66 8.07 -1.99
C GLU A 86 -19.09 8.85 -3.19
N ALA A 87 -18.59 10.07 -2.98
CA ALA A 87 -17.86 10.80 -4.02
C ALA A 87 -16.56 10.07 -4.39
N LEU A 88 -15.80 9.62 -3.39
CA LEU A 88 -14.57 8.86 -3.57
C LEU A 88 -14.82 7.52 -4.30
N SER A 89 -15.93 6.83 -4.00
CA SER A 89 -16.26 5.54 -4.62
C SER A 89 -16.39 5.63 -6.14
N LYS A 90 -16.82 6.78 -6.66
CA LYS A 90 -17.04 7.04 -8.09
C LYS A 90 -15.78 7.37 -8.87
N LEU A 91 -14.67 7.69 -8.19
CA LEU A 91 -13.43 8.06 -8.85
C LEU A 91 -12.69 6.83 -9.39
N GLY A 92 -12.22 6.94 -10.64
CA GLY A 92 -11.20 6.04 -11.17
C GLY A 92 -9.80 6.36 -10.64
N ILE A 93 -8.81 5.53 -10.99
CA ILE A 93 -7.42 5.67 -10.53
C ILE A 93 -6.88 7.10 -10.73
N SER A 94 -6.98 7.63 -11.95
CA SER A 94 -6.52 8.99 -12.24
C SER A 94 -7.24 10.04 -11.38
N GLY A 95 -8.55 9.89 -11.19
CA GLY A 95 -9.32 10.80 -10.34
C GLY A 95 -8.87 10.77 -8.88
N VAL A 96 -8.55 9.58 -8.35
CA VAL A 96 -8.00 9.43 -7.00
C VAL A 96 -6.63 10.10 -6.90
N LEU A 97 -5.73 9.85 -7.85
CA LEU A 97 -4.37 10.41 -7.83
C LEU A 97 -4.34 11.94 -7.94
N GLU A 98 -5.31 12.55 -8.61
CA GLU A 98 -5.46 14.00 -8.72
C GLU A 98 -6.20 14.65 -7.53
N LEU A 99 -6.69 13.88 -6.56
CA LEU A 99 -7.28 14.45 -5.35
C LEU A 99 -6.24 15.24 -4.57
N LYS A 100 -6.64 16.44 -4.14
CA LYS A 100 -5.79 17.30 -3.31
C LYS A 100 -5.91 16.94 -1.84
N PHE A 101 -4.83 17.15 -1.11
CA PHE A 101 -4.89 17.17 0.34
C PHE A 101 -5.64 18.41 0.82
N HIS A 102 -6.52 18.20 1.79
CA HIS A 102 -7.29 19.26 2.41
C HIS A 102 -6.34 20.28 3.08
N LYS A 103 -6.74 21.55 3.15
CA LYS A 103 -5.91 22.64 3.72
C LYS A 103 -5.45 22.40 5.17
N TRP A 104 -6.18 21.58 5.92
CA TRP A 104 -5.85 21.21 7.31
C TRP A 104 -4.82 20.09 7.42
N GLU A 105 -4.56 19.34 6.35
CA GLU A 105 -3.47 18.38 6.32
C GLU A 105 -2.15 19.13 6.41
N LYS A 106 -1.36 18.79 7.43
CA LYS A 106 -0.13 19.53 7.79
C LYS A 106 1.08 19.00 7.04
N TYR A 107 1.14 17.69 6.81
CA TYR A 107 2.35 17.00 6.38
C TYR A 107 2.36 16.70 4.88
N LYS A 108 1.18 16.48 4.28
CA LYS A 108 1.04 16.16 2.85
C LYS A 108 0.47 17.36 2.11
N LYS A 109 1.02 17.67 0.94
CA LYS A 109 0.67 18.87 0.15
C LYS A 109 0.53 18.49 -1.33
N GLY A 110 -0.23 19.29 -2.06
CA GLY A 110 -0.51 19.03 -3.47
C GLY A 110 -1.56 17.93 -3.65
N THR A 111 -1.44 17.18 -4.73
CA THR A 111 -2.27 16.00 -5.00
C THR A 111 -1.69 14.75 -4.33
N ILE A 112 -2.47 13.67 -4.29
CA ILE A 112 -1.98 12.35 -3.88
C ILE A 112 -0.78 11.95 -4.76
N ARG A 113 -0.85 12.18 -6.07
CA ARG A 113 0.26 11.95 -7.00
C ARG A 113 1.50 12.73 -6.61
N ASP A 114 1.39 14.04 -6.37
CA ASP A 114 2.52 14.89 -6.00
C ASP A 114 3.24 14.36 -4.76
N TRP A 115 2.47 13.96 -3.75
CA TRP A 115 3.00 13.41 -2.51
C TRP A 115 3.72 12.08 -2.73
N ILE A 116 3.15 11.19 -3.55
CA ILE A 116 3.79 9.91 -3.87
C ILE A 116 5.11 10.14 -4.61
N GLU A 117 5.10 10.96 -5.66
CA GLU A 117 6.27 11.20 -6.52
C GLU A 117 7.41 11.89 -5.75
N LYS A 118 7.09 12.78 -4.81
CA LYS A 118 8.11 13.53 -4.05
C LYS A 118 8.62 12.78 -2.83
N ASP A 119 7.73 12.25 -2.00
CA ASP A 119 8.10 11.76 -0.68
C ASP A 119 8.13 10.23 -0.63
N VAL A 120 7.05 9.59 -1.07
CA VAL A 120 6.90 8.13 -0.95
C VAL A 120 7.86 7.39 -1.87
N THR A 121 8.06 7.89 -3.09
CA THR A 121 8.95 7.28 -4.08
C THR A 121 10.38 7.21 -3.56
N ALA A 122 10.91 8.31 -3.03
CA ALA A 122 12.27 8.34 -2.49
C ALA A 122 12.43 7.40 -1.30
N GLN A 123 11.45 7.38 -0.38
CA GLN A 123 11.45 6.47 0.76
C GLN A 123 11.42 5.01 0.30
N PHE A 124 10.46 4.63 -0.54
CA PHE A 124 10.27 3.24 -0.92
C PHE A 124 11.42 2.71 -1.77
N LYS A 125 11.93 3.55 -2.69
CA LYS A 125 13.17 3.27 -3.43
C LYS A 125 14.35 3.01 -2.50
N SER A 126 14.47 3.75 -1.38
CA SER A 126 15.54 3.53 -0.41
C SER A 126 15.45 2.17 0.29
N TYR A 127 14.24 1.63 0.46
CA TYR A 127 14.03 0.30 1.03
C TYR A 127 14.32 -0.79 0.01
N VAL A 128 13.78 -0.64 -1.21
CA VAL A 128 14.04 -1.56 -2.33
C VAL A 128 15.53 -1.68 -2.62
N LEU A 129 16.31 -0.59 -2.49
CA LEU A 129 17.76 -0.58 -2.72
C LEU A 129 18.59 -0.92 -1.48
N SER A 130 17.97 -1.21 -0.33
CA SER A 130 18.72 -1.57 0.89
C SER A 130 19.46 -2.91 0.73
N PRO A 131 20.68 -3.05 1.28
CA PRO A 131 21.45 -4.30 1.18
C PRO A 131 20.68 -5.52 1.67
N GLU A 132 19.92 -5.38 2.77
CA GLU A 132 19.17 -6.47 3.39
C GLU A 132 18.07 -6.98 2.46
N ILE A 133 17.31 -6.07 1.81
CA ILE A 133 16.30 -6.45 0.82
C ILE A 133 16.95 -7.09 -0.42
N ARG A 134 18.13 -6.62 -0.83
CA ARG A 134 18.86 -7.20 -1.98
C ARG A 134 19.35 -8.61 -1.69
N GLU A 135 19.83 -8.85 -0.49
CA GLU A 135 20.25 -10.16 -0.03
C GLU A 135 19.05 -11.12 0.07
N LEU A 136 17.92 -10.65 0.62
CA LEU A 136 16.68 -11.42 0.66
C LEU A 136 16.11 -11.72 -0.73
N ALA A 137 16.19 -10.77 -1.66
CA ALA A 137 15.80 -11.02 -3.05
C ALA A 137 16.71 -12.11 -3.66
N GLY A 138 18.03 -11.96 -3.59
CA GLY A 138 18.99 -12.96 -4.07
C GLY A 138 18.68 -13.40 -5.50
N SER A 139 18.37 -14.69 -5.69
CA SER A 139 17.95 -15.26 -6.99
C SER A 139 16.43 -15.44 -7.14
N ARG A 140 15.64 -14.94 -6.18
CA ARG A 140 14.17 -15.03 -6.18
C ARG A 140 13.57 -14.00 -7.11
N GLU A 141 12.36 -14.26 -7.60
CA GLU A 141 11.55 -13.25 -8.26
C GLU A 141 11.19 -12.15 -7.25
N PHE A 142 11.53 -10.91 -7.58
CA PHE A 142 11.39 -9.78 -6.68
C PHE A 142 10.20 -8.91 -7.09
N HIS A 143 9.31 -8.64 -6.13
CA HIS A 143 8.23 -7.68 -6.32
C HIS A 143 8.19 -6.68 -5.18
N ALA A 144 8.11 -5.39 -5.51
CA ALA A 144 7.92 -4.34 -4.54
C ALA A 144 6.60 -3.62 -4.81
N HIS A 145 5.73 -3.55 -3.80
CA HIS A 145 4.40 -2.94 -3.92
C HIS A 145 4.19 -1.82 -2.90
N LEU A 146 3.75 -0.67 -3.38
CA LEU A 146 3.09 0.33 -2.56
C LEU A 146 1.59 0.00 -2.48
N VAL A 147 1.09 -0.24 -1.28
CA VAL A 147 -0.34 -0.38 -0.99
C VAL A 147 -0.85 0.94 -0.41
N LEU A 148 -1.63 1.67 -1.18
CA LEU A 148 -2.21 2.94 -0.79
C LEU A 148 -3.70 2.78 -0.48
N VAL A 149 -4.05 2.90 0.79
CA VAL A 149 -5.44 2.92 1.25
C VAL A 149 -5.91 4.38 1.32
N VAL A 150 -6.89 4.71 0.49
CA VAL A 150 -7.48 6.06 0.39
C VAL A 150 -8.90 6.04 0.92
N GLY A 151 -9.11 6.72 2.05
CA GLY A 151 -10.34 6.64 2.82
C GLY A 151 -10.68 5.19 3.19
N SER A 152 -11.95 4.83 3.12
CA SER A 152 -12.45 3.46 3.32
C SER A 152 -12.90 2.80 2.01
N ARG A 153 -12.59 3.40 0.85
CA ARG A 153 -13.26 3.08 -0.42
C ARG A 153 -12.33 2.71 -1.57
N LYS A 154 -11.05 3.05 -1.49
CA LYS A 154 -10.10 2.82 -2.58
C LYS A 154 -8.81 2.24 -2.02
N ILE A 155 -8.38 1.12 -2.58
CA ILE A 155 -7.06 0.55 -2.35
C ILE A 155 -6.37 0.56 -3.71
N LEU A 156 -5.26 1.29 -3.79
CA LEU A 156 -4.40 1.31 -4.97
C LEU A 156 -3.15 0.49 -4.66
N VAL A 157 -2.78 -0.40 -5.58
CA VAL A 157 -1.54 -1.15 -5.51
C VAL A 157 -0.65 -0.69 -6.66
N TRP A 158 0.56 -0.24 -6.35
CA TRP A 158 1.53 0.21 -7.34
C TRP A 158 2.81 -0.59 -7.24
N GLU A 159 3.18 -1.25 -8.32
CA GLU A 159 4.42 -2.02 -8.40
C GLU A 159 5.61 -1.11 -8.71
N MET A 160 6.72 -1.39 -8.05
CA MET A 160 8.03 -0.80 -8.24
C MET A 160 9.00 -1.91 -8.65
N ASP A 161 9.85 -1.63 -9.62
CA ASP A 161 10.84 -2.59 -10.09
C ASP A 161 12.04 -2.70 -9.14
N GLU A 162 12.93 -3.63 -9.45
CA GLU A 162 14.19 -3.80 -8.73
C GLU A 162 15.14 -2.61 -8.83
N LYS A 163 14.86 -1.54 -9.58
CA LYS A 163 15.69 -0.32 -9.61
C LYS A 163 15.07 0.79 -8.77
N GLY A 164 13.90 0.53 -8.19
CA GLY A 164 13.14 1.49 -7.43
C GLY A 164 12.36 2.45 -8.33
N ASP A 165 12.00 2.03 -9.54
CA ASP A 165 11.23 2.83 -10.48
C ASP A 165 9.82 2.24 -10.63
N TRP A 166 8.81 3.10 -10.74
CA TRP A 166 7.40 2.66 -10.82
C TRP A 166 7.11 1.92 -12.14
N ILE A 167 6.44 0.78 -12.04
CA ILE A 167 5.97 0.01 -13.19
C ILE A 167 4.53 0.46 -13.51
N GLY A 168 4.35 1.09 -14.66
CA GLY A 168 3.02 1.46 -15.17
C GLY A 168 2.21 2.38 -14.25
N GLN A 169 0.88 2.24 -14.29
CA GLN A 169 -0.05 2.92 -13.39
C GLN A 169 -0.48 1.98 -12.26
N PRO A 170 -0.85 2.50 -11.08
CA PRO A 170 -1.39 1.67 -10.02
C PRO A 170 -2.71 1.02 -10.44
N VAL A 171 -3.01 -0.14 -9.86
CA VAL A 171 -4.25 -0.87 -10.06
C VAL A 171 -5.19 -0.71 -8.87
N LEU A 172 -6.50 -0.80 -9.11
CA LEU A 172 -7.49 -0.89 -8.04
C LEU A 172 -7.59 -2.33 -7.56
N ALA A 173 -7.44 -2.54 -6.25
CA ALA A 173 -7.66 -3.81 -5.58
C ALA A 173 -9.09 -3.93 -5.01
#